data_AF-A0A519RNT8-F1
#
_entry.id   AF-A0A519RNT8-F1
#
_cell.length_a   1.000
_cell.length_b   1.000
_cell.length_c   1.000
_cell.angle_alpha   90.00
_cell.angle_beta   90.00
_cell.angle_gamma   90.00
#
_symmetry.space_group_name_H-M   'P 1'
#
loop_
_entity.id
_entity.type
_entity.pdbx_description
1 polymer ?
#
loop_
_entity_poly.entity_id
_entity_poly.type
_entity_poly.pdbx_seq_one_letter_code
_entity_poly.pdbx_strand_id
1 'polypeptide(L)'
;MKRKFTHFNLWMIVIAIAISINCAFAGTTSNQDTTSILRKSKKAKVSYLKSGLPFSLPPLKPGEVSTTKFSVNKQQQQDSKLLNNVEVFPNPVTDQLNIKYEVSRNTNVTIKIVDVLGNDLATIFSQRVESGDQKFSY
;
A
#
# COMPACT_ATOMS: atom_id res chain seq x y z
N MET A 1 30.73 12.79 -57.11
CA MET A 1 31.13 12.34 -55.75
C MET A 1 29.99 12.38 -54.71
N LYS A 2 28.98 13.26 -54.84
CA LYS A 2 27.91 13.41 -53.83
C LYS A 2 27.00 12.18 -53.66
N ARG A 3 26.65 11.47 -54.74
CA ARG A 3 25.70 10.33 -54.69
C ARG A 3 26.21 9.13 -53.89
N LYS A 4 27.51 8.81 -54.00
CA LYS A 4 28.14 7.73 -53.23
C LYS A 4 28.18 8.04 -51.73
N PHE A 5 28.40 9.31 -51.39
CA PHE A 5 28.35 9.79 -50.00
C PHE A 5 26.93 9.68 -49.43
N THR A 6 25.89 10.04 -50.20
CA THR A 6 24.49 9.88 -49.75
C THR A 6 24.13 8.41 -49.50
N HIS A 7 24.54 7.49 -50.38
CA HIS A 7 24.31 6.06 -50.17
C HIS A 7 25.05 5.51 -48.95
N PHE A 8 26.30 5.96 -48.71
CA PHE A 8 27.07 5.56 -47.53
C PHE A 8 26.41 6.03 -46.23
N ASN A 9 25.98 7.30 -46.16
CA ASN A 9 25.29 7.83 -44.98
C ASN A 9 23.93 7.17 -44.74
N LEU A 10 23.17 6.91 -45.80
CA LEU A 10 21.88 6.22 -45.69
C LEU A 10 22.05 4.79 -45.17
N TRP A 11 23.09 4.08 -45.63
CA TRP A 11 23.40 2.74 -45.15
C TRP A 11 23.80 2.72 -43.66
N MET A 12 24.61 3.69 -43.22
CA MET A 12 24.97 3.85 -41.81
C MET A 12 23.74 4.12 -40.92
N ILE A 13 22.78 4.91 -41.39
CA ILE A 13 21.52 5.19 -40.66
C ILE A 13 20.67 3.92 -40.52
N VAL A 14 20.55 3.12 -41.59
CA VAL A 14 19.78 1.86 -41.55
C VAL A 14 20.39 0.86 -40.55
N ILE A 15 21.72 0.75 -40.50
CA ILE A 15 22.42 -0.12 -39.53
C ILE A 15 22.17 0.35 -38.08
N ALA A 16 22.26 1.66 -37.83
CA ALA A 16 22.03 2.22 -36.50
C ALA A 16 20.59 1.94 -35.99
N ILE A 17 19.59 2.08 -36.86
CA ILE A 17 18.18 1.77 -36.53
C ILE A 17 18.03 0.28 -36.22
N ALA A 18 18.61 -0.62 -37.01
CA ALA A 18 18.53 -2.06 -36.77
C ALA A 18 19.13 -2.48 -35.41
N ILE A 19 20.26 -1.88 -35.01
CA ILE A 19 20.87 -2.12 -33.70
C ILE A 19 19.96 -1.61 -32.57
N SER A 20 19.37 -0.43 -32.73
CA SER A 20 18.50 0.16 -31.70
C SER A 20 17.24 -0.65 -31.43
N ILE A 21 16.62 -1.23 -32.46
CA ILE A 21 15.45 -2.12 -32.33
C ILE A 21 15.82 -3.39 -31.57
N ASN A 22 17.00 -3.95 -31.85
CA ASN A 22 17.48 -5.16 -31.17
C ASN A 22 17.81 -4.87 -29.68
N CYS A 23 18.42 -3.72 -29.38
CA CYS A 23 18.66 -3.30 -27.99
C CYS A 23 17.37 -3.00 -27.22
N ALA A 24 16.36 -2.40 -27.85
CA ALA A 24 15.06 -2.12 -27.21
C ALA A 24 14.26 -3.41 -26.93
N PHE A 25 14.40 -4.44 -27.78
CA PHE A 25 13.71 -5.72 -27.60
C PHE A 25 14.47 -6.69 -26.68
N ALA A 26 15.80 -6.56 -26.55
CA ALA A 26 16.60 -7.33 -25.60
C ALA A 26 16.45 -6.85 -24.14
N GLY A 27 15.95 -5.62 -23.91
CA GLY A 27 15.77 -5.03 -22.59
C GLY A 27 14.51 -5.45 -21.83
N THR A 28 13.61 -6.25 -22.42
CA THR A 28 12.34 -6.63 -21.78
C THR A 28 12.11 -8.14 -21.82
N THR A 29 13.07 -8.92 -21.32
CA THR A 29 12.78 -10.26 -20.81
C THR A 29 13.25 -10.36 -19.37
N SER A 30 12.62 -9.55 -18.49
CA SER A 30 12.53 -9.95 -17.09
C SER A 30 11.55 -11.11 -17.03
N ASN A 31 12.07 -12.30 -17.36
CA ASN A 31 11.42 -13.56 -17.01
C ASN A 31 11.28 -13.53 -15.49
N GLN A 32 10.05 -13.32 -15.01
CA GLN A 32 9.70 -13.61 -13.64
C GLN A 32 9.61 -15.13 -13.52
N ASP A 33 10.78 -15.77 -13.45
CA ASP A 33 10.91 -17.17 -13.08
C ASP A 33 10.56 -17.31 -11.60
N THR A 34 9.26 -17.40 -11.30
CA THR A 34 8.81 -18.00 -10.05
C THR A 34 9.17 -19.47 -10.10
N THR A 35 10.34 -19.83 -9.58
CA THR A 35 10.68 -21.08 -8.87
C THR A 35 12.18 -21.40 -8.98
N SER A 36 13.02 -20.58 -8.36
CA SER A 36 14.18 -21.15 -7.66
C SER A 36 13.98 -20.89 -6.17
N ILE A 37 13.43 -21.90 -5.51
CA ILE A 37 13.35 -22.00 -4.06
C ILE A 37 14.78 -21.95 -3.56
N LEU A 38 15.19 -20.73 -3.22
CA LEU A 38 16.41 -20.39 -2.55
C LEU A 38 16.42 -21.16 -1.23
N ARG A 39 17.12 -22.30 -1.19
CA ARG A 39 17.64 -22.89 0.05
C ARG A 39 18.60 -21.87 0.67
N LYS A 40 18.05 -20.90 1.41
CA LYS A 40 18.77 -20.12 2.40
C LYS A 40 18.26 -20.54 3.76
N SER A 41 18.98 -21.47 4.37
CA SER A 41 19.08 -21.58 5.82
C SER A 41 19.51 -20.21 6.36
N LYS A 42 18.54 -19.41 6.80
CA LYS A 42 18.76 -18.26 7.67
C LYS A 42 17.84 -18.44 8.86
N LYS A 43 18.48 -18.59 10.02
CA LYS A 43 17.97 -18.59 11.41
C LYS A 43 16.46 -18.49 11.50
N ALA A 44 15.82 -19.56 11.99
CA ALA A 44 14.41 -19.60 12.34
C ALA A 44 13.97 -18.27 12.96
N LYS A 45 13.24 -17.46 12.19
CA LYS A 45 12.49 -16.36 12.78
C LYS A 45 11.49 -17.03 13.71
N VAL A 46 11.58 -16.70 14.99
CA VAL A 46 10.64 -17.13 16.03
C VAL A 46 9.23 -16.93 15.46
N SER A 47 8.50 -18.02 15.27
CA SER A 47 7.16 -17.95 14.71
C SER A 47 6.29 -17.10 15.63
N TYR A 48 5.62 -16.08 15.09
CA TYR A 48 4.67 -15.25 15.84
C TYR A 48 3.52 -16.07 16.43
N LEU A 49 3.26 -17.25 15.85
CA LEU A 49 2.31 -18.26 16.33
C LEU A 49 2.84 -19.10 17.52
N LYS A 50 4.08 -18.90 17.97
CA LYS A 50 4.62 -19.50 19.20
C LYS A 50 4.72 -18.51 20.36
N SER A 51 4.16 -17.31 20.21
CA SER A 51 3.63 -16.62 21.38
C SER A 51 2.38 -17.40 21.78
N GLY A 52 2.55 -18.36 22.69
CA GLY A 52 1.42 -18.80 23.50
C GLY A 52 0.71 -17.56 24.04
N LEU A 53 -0.60 -17.70 24.28
CA LEU A 53 -1.42 -16.74 25.01
C LEU A 53 -0.54 -15.87 25.92
N PRO A 54 -0.52 -14.52 25.79
CA PRO A 54 0.37 -13.63 26.54
C PRO A 54 -0.05 -13.53 28.02
N PHE A 55 -0.48 -14.65 28.59
CA PHE A 55 -1.12 -14.80 29.87
C PHE A 55 -0.49 -16.05 30.50
N SER A 56 0.34 -15.84 31.52
CA SER A 56 0.70 -16.93 32.42
C SER A 56 -0.58 -17.36 33.12
N LEU A 57 -1.11 -18.53 32.78
CA LEU A 57 -2.22 -19.10 33.51
C LEU A 57 -1.76 -19.31 34.97
N PRO A 58 -2.49 -18.80 35.98
CA PRO A 58 -2.19 -19.10 37.36
C PRO A 58 -2.27 -20.62 37.57
N PRO A 59 -1.44 -21.18 38.48
CA PRO A 59 -1.37 -22.62 38.68
C PRO A 59 -2.76 -23.18 39.02
N LEU A 60 -3.24 -24.09 38.17
CA LEU A 60 -4.54 -24.74 38.32
C LEU A 60 -4.48 -25.67 39.56
N LYS A 61 -4.99 -25.19 40.69
CA LYS A 61 -5.36 -26.08 41.80
C LYS A 61 -6.72 -26.69 41.44
N PRO A 62 -6.87 -28.02 41.40
CA PRO A 62 -8.17 -28.64 41.16
C PRO A 62 -9.12 -28.27 42.31
N GLY A 63 -10.09 -27.38 42.05
CA GLY A 63 -11.12 -27.01 43.02
C GLY A 63 -11.57 -25.54 43.02
N GLU A 64 -10.80 -24.61 42.43
CA GLU A 64 -11.20 -23.19 42.38
C GLU A 64 -11.43 -22.74 40.93
N VAL A 65 -12.68 -22.35 40.63
CA VAL A 65 -13.07 -21.83 39.31
C VAL A 65 -12.71 -20.35 39.27
N SER A 66 -11.64 -19.99 38.56
CA SER A 66 -11.19 -18.60 38.45
C SER A 66 -12.17 -17.81 37.55
N THR A 67 -12.97 -16.91 38.14
CA THR A 67 -13.93 -16.04 37.43
C THR A 67 -13.28 -14.74 36.93
N THR A 68 -12.06 -14.81 36.40
CA THR A 68 -11.37 -13.62 35.90
C THR A 68 -12.06 -13.12 34.62
N LYS A 69 -12.76 -11.98 34.73
CA LYS A 69 -13.38 -11.31 33.59
C LYS A 69 -12.29 -10.85 32.62
N PHE A 70 -12.32 -11.38 31.40
CA PHE A 70 -11.38 -11.04 30.33
C PHE A 70 -11.62 -9.60 29.86
N SER A 71 -10.72 -8.69 30.23
CA SER A 71 -10.66 -7.33 29.67
C SER A 71 -9.72 -7.32 28.48
N VAL A 72 -10.27 -7.37 27.27
CA VAL A 72 -9.51 -7.14 26.03
C VAL A 72 -9.08 -5.67 26.02
N ASN A 73 -7.78 -5.42 26.14
CA ASN A 73 -7.22 -4.07 26.06
C ASN A 73 -7.47 -3.47 24.66
N LYS A 74 -8.55 -2.71 24.51
CA LYS A 74 -8.90 -1.91 23.31
C LYS A 74 -7.83 -0.90 22.89
N GLN A 75 -6.87 -0.61 23.78
CA GLN A 75 -5.86 0.44 23.60
C GLN A 75 -4.87 0.13 22.46
N GLN A 76 -4.50 -1.13 22.24
CA GLN A 76 -3.55 -1.49 21.17
C GLN A 76 -4.15 -1.39 19.74
N GLN A 77 -5.48 -1.37 19.60
CA GLN A 77 -6.11 -1.24 18.29
C GLN A 77 -6.09 0.21 17.78
N GLN A 78 -6.13 1.20 18.68
CA GLN A 78 -6.21 2.62 18.33
C GLN A 78 -4.91 3.15 17.72
N ASP A 79 -3.75 2.69 18.20
CA ASP A 79 -2.43 3.09 17.67
C ASP A 79 -2.14 2.57 16.25
N SER A 80 -2.90 1.58 15.78
CA SER A 80 -2.75 1.04 14.42
C SER A 80 -3.59 1.76 13.37
N LYS A 81 -4.55 2.60 13.79
CA LYS A 81 -5.49 3.25 12.88
C LYS A 81 -4.87 4.54 12.32
N LEU A 82 -4.55 4.52 11.02
CA LEU A 82 -3.87 5.64 10.36
C LEU A 82 -4.75 6.89 10.23
N LEU A 83 -6.07 6.69 10.14
CA LEU A 83 -7.08 7.73 9.94
C LEU A 83 -8.10 7.73 11.09
N ASN A 84 -8.20 8.86 11.78
CA ASN A 84 -9.12 9.07 12.89
C ASN A 84 -10.10 10.22 12.62
N ASN A 85 -11.20 10.21 13.36
CA ASN A 85 -12.17 11.30 13.44
C ASN A 85 -12.61 11.87 12.08
N VAL A 86 -13.03 10.99 11.16
CA VAL A 86 -13.57 11.40 9.86
C VAL A 86 -14.98 11.92 10.05
N GLU A 87 -15.14 13.23 9.94
CA GLU A 87 -16.40 13.94 10.04
C GLU A 87 -16.73 14.61 8.72
N VAL A 88 -17.99 14.48 8.28
CA VAL A 88 -18.49 15.09 7.06
C VAL A 88 -19.60 16.05 7.41
N PHE A 89 -19.50 17.30 6.95
CA PHE A 89 -20.51 18.33 7.19
C PHE A 89 -20.74 19.22 5.96
N PRO A 90 -21.99 19.59 5.65
CA PRO A 90 -23.23 19.06 6.23
C PRO A 90 -23.56 17.66 5.70
N ASN A 91 -24.30 16.88 6.50
CA ASN A 91 -24.91 15.62 6.07
C ASN A 91 -26.42 15.73 6.31
N PRO A 92 -27.30 15.78 5.27
CA PRO A 92 -27.05 15.54 3.83
C PRO A 92 -26.21 16.61 3.12
N VAL A 93 -25.41 16.18 2.14
CA VAL A 93 -24.55 17.06 1.34
C VAL A 93 -25.38 17.67 0.21
N THR A 94 -25.37 19.00 0.11
CA THR A 94 -26.05 19.73 -0.98
C THR A 94 -25.12 19.97 -2.16
N ASP A 95 -24.16 20.90 -2.00
CA ASP A 95 -23.32 21.39 -3.11
C ASP A 95 -21.84 21.49 -2.73
N GLN A 96 -21.53 21.58 -1.43
CA GLN A 96 -20.16 21.68 -0.91
C GLN A 96 -19.91 20.58 0.11
N LEU A 97 -18.80 19.86 -0.04
CA LEU A 97 -18.42 18.74 0.81
C LEU A 97 -17.27 19.15 1.73
N ASN A 98 -17.55 19.36 3.02
CA ASN A 98 -16.49 19.57 4.02
C ASN A 98 -16.19 18.27 4.74
N ILE A 99 -14.93 17.86 4.71
CA ILE A 99 -14.44 16.68 5.40
C ILE A 99 -13.35 17.13 6.37
N LYS A 100 -13.50 16.74 7.63
CA LYS A 100 -12.45 16.87 8.65
C LYS A 100 -11.97 15.48 8.99
N TYR A 101 -10.65 15.30 9.04
CA TYR A 101 -10.05 14.02 9.39
C TYR A 101 -8.69 14.24 10.04
N GLU A 102 -8.31 13.31 10.92
CA GLU A 102 -7.01 13.31 11.58
C GLU A 102 -6.14 12.21 10.98
N VAL A 103 -4.92 12.57 10.59
CA VAL A 103 -3.92 11.64 10.06
C VAL A 103 -2.84 11.42 11.11
N SER A 104 -2.68 10.19 11.58
CA SER A 104 -1.69 9.90 12.63
C SER A 104 -0.24 9.85 12.12
N ARG A 105 -0.03 9.56 10.83
CA ARG A 105 1.29 9.46 10.20
C ARG A 105 1.26 9.95 8.76
N ASN A 106 2.35 10.58 8.33
CA ASN A 106 2.51 11.06 6.96
C ASN A 106 2.35 9.92 5.94
N THR A 107 1.23 9.97 5.21
CA THR A 107 0.80 8.93 4.27
C THR A 107 0.06 9.53 3.09
N ASN A 108 -0.14 8.74 2.03
CA ASN A 108 -0.98 9.15 0.91
C ASN A 108 -2.45 8.95 1.29
N VAL A 109 -3.24 10.03 1.20
CA VAL A 109 -4.66 10.03 1.51
C VAL A 109 -5.44 10.18 0.21
N THR A 110 -6.36 9.25 -0.04
CA THR A 110 -7.26 9.27 -1.19
C THR A 110 -8.70 9.35 -0.70
N ILE A 111 -9.43 10.37 -1.15
CA ILE A 111 -10.85 10.57 -0.83
C ILE A 111 -11.66 10.23 -2.08
N LYS A 112 -12.55 9.25 -1.94
CA LYS A 112 -13.44 8.77 -3.00
C LYS A 112 -14.89 8.93 -2.59
N ILE A 113 -15.73 9.32 -3.54
CA ILE A 113 -17.18 9.23 -3.43
C ILE A 113 -17.58 7.85 -3.91
N VAL A 114 -18.21 7.09 -3.02
CA VAL A 114 -18.73 5.75 -3.33
C VAL A 114 -20.25 5.75 -3.20
N ASP A 115 -20.91 5.02 -4.11
CA ASP A 115 -22.33 4.73 -3.98
C ASP A 115 -22.58 3.74 -2.83
N VAL A 116 -23.84 3.59 -2.39
CA VAL A 116 -24.28 2.64 -1.37
C VAL A 116 -23.90 1.19 -1.74
N LEU A 117 -23.83 0.89 -3.04
CA LEU A 117 -23.37 -0.41 -3.57
C LEU A 117 -21.83 -0.56 -3.62
N GLY A 118 -21.07 0.47 -3.24
CA GLY A 118 -19.61 0.45 -3.22
C GLY A 118 -18.95 0.74 -4.57
N ASN A 119 -19.69 1.24 -5.56
CA ASN A 119 -19.10 1.70 -6.82
C ASN A 119 -18.39 3.05 -6.63
N ASP A 120 -17.18 3.18 -7.18
CA ASP A 120 -16.42 4.44 -7.17
C ASP A 120 -17.03 5.41 -8.20
N LEU A 121 -17.61 6.52 -7.73
CA LEU A 121 -18.17 7.56 -8.61
C LEU A 121 -17.11 8.58 -9.02
N ALA A 122 -16.32 9.05 -8.06
CA ALA A 122 -15.27 10.04 -8.31
C ALA A 122 -14.17 9.99 -7.24
N THR A 123 -12.93 10.26 -7.64
CA THR A 123 -11.82 10.51 -6.71
C THR A 123 -11.62 12.02 -6.60
N ILE A 124 -11.86 12.58 -5.41
CA ILE A 124 -11.86 14.03 -5.19
C ILE A 124 -10.47 14.52 -4.76
N PHE A 125 -9.74 13.69 -4.01
CA PHE A 125 -8.45 14.06 -3.46
C PHE A 125 -7.54 12.84 -3.47
N SER A 126 -6.26 13.03 -3.82
CA SER A 126 -5.25 11.98 -3.81
C SER A 126 -3.86 12.58 -3.71
N GLN A 127 -3.43 12.90 -2.49
CA GLN A 127 -2.11 13.50 -2.25
C GLN A 127 -1.49 12.96 -0.95
N ARG A 128 -0.18 13.17 -0.80
CA ARG A 128 0.54 12.85 0.44
C ARG A 128 0.29 13.98 1.44
N VAL A 129 -0.19 13.62 2.62
CA VAL A 129 -0.58 14.57 3.67
C VAL A 129 0.22 14.28 4.93
N GLU A 130 0.68 15.34 5.58
CA GLU A 130 1.42 15.28 6.84
C GLU A 130 0.51 14.87 8.00
N SER A 131 1.12 14.35 9.05
CA SER A 131 0.40 13.97 10.27
C SER A 131 -0.22 15.21 10.93
N GLY A 132 -1.47 15.10 11.38
CA GLY A 132 -2.22 16.17 12.04
C GLY A 132 -3.67 16.27 11.57
N ASP A 133 -4.34 17.33 12.02
CA ASP A 133 -5.71 17.65 11.65
C ASP A 133 -5.78 18.26 10.25
N GLN A 134 -6.65 17.71 9.42
CA GLN A 134 -6.81 18.11 8.03
C GLN A 134 -8.26 18.46 7.75
N LYS A 135 -8.46 19.58 7.07
CA LYS A 135 -9.77 20.04 6.60
C LYS A 135 -9.74 20.14 5.08
N PHE A 136 -10.61 19.41 4.43
CA PHE A 136 -10.79 19.42 2.99
C PHE A 136 -12.18 19.96 2.64
N SER A 137 -12.24 20.84 1.65
CA SER A 137 -13.49 21.38 1.11
C SER A 137 -13.44 21.21 -0.41
N TYR A 138 -14.48 20.57 -0.96
CA TYR A 138 -14.70 20.42 -2.39
C TYR A 138 -16.00 21.09 -2.79
#